data_AF-A0A249MZY3-F1
#
_entry.id   AF-A0A249MZY3-F1
#
_cell.length_a   1.000
_cell.length_b   1.000
_cell.length_c   1.000
_cell.angle_alpha   90.00
_cell.angle_beta   90.00
_cell.angle_gamma   90.00
#
_symmetry.space_group_name_H-M   'P 1'
#
loop_
_entity.id
_entity.type
_entity.pdbx_description
1 polymer ?
#
loop_
_entity_poly.entity_id
_entity_poly.type
_entity_poly.pdbx_seq_one_letter_code
_entity_poly.pdbx_strand_id
1 'polypeptide(L)'
;MTTSIGAVLRSTGLATIDRALLARAEKPRVKVWAGSIAVGHEKRAKAYTPIRNARQMREMIEAAKLYERQTLAQRRTTTPRIRNGAIGQAGIQIIEFLARVIDYSTGALFPSLHTIMDGTGLSKNCVVQALSRLKDARIIDWFRRYEPVPDHAAQGAGPRIKQATNAYRFLFPAFLSKIFAARRRRGVAADPAPACEQYRQIEAARDMERMRDQLPLWELTREERDKRELADILASLGQAIEAKERESSASEDNRRRYLY
;
A
#
# COMPACT_ATOMS: atom_id res chain seq x y z
N MET A 1 14.73 -41.82 -46.34
CA MET A 1 14.48 -40.47 -45.80
C MET A 1 13.02 -40.38 -45.38
N THR A 2 12.67 -40.81 -44.16
CA THR A 2 11.29 -40.77 -43.65
C THR A 2 10.98 -39.37 -43.13
N THR A 3 10.38 -38.55 -43.98
CA THR A 3 9.97 -37.19 -43.60
C THR A 3 8.86 -37.28 -42.56
N SER A 4 9.10 -36.78 -41.35
CA SER A 4 8.10 -36.74 -40.27
C SER A 4 6.84 -36.02 -40.75
N ILE A 5 5.66 -36.58 -40.44
CA ILE A 5 4.34 -35.95 -40.72
C ILE A 5 4.31 -34.49 -40.24
N GLY A 6 4.96 -34.20 -39.10
CA GLY A 6 5.07 -32.84 -38.58
C GLY A 6 5.90 -31.89 -39.46
N ALA A 7 6.86 -32.39 -40.23
CA ALA A 7 7.63 -31.60 -41.19
C ALA A 7 6.80 -31.28 -42.45
N VAL A 8 6.01 -32.24 -42.93
CA VAL A 8 5.11 -32.08 -44.08
C VAL A 8 3.98 -31.10 -43.76
N LEU A 9 3.41 -31.16 -42.55
CA LEU A 9 2.36 -30.23 -42.11
C LEU A 9 2.86 -28.79 -41.91
N ARG A 10 4.16 -28.61 -41.58
CA ARG A 10 4.80 -27.30 -41.50
C ARG A 10 5.16 -26.74 -42.87
N SER A 11 5.63 -27.57 -43.81
CA SER A 11 5.99 -27.14 -45.17
C SER A 11 4.78 -26.79 -46.03
N THR A 12 3.63 -27.42 -45.79
CA THR A 12 2.36 -27.16 -46.49
C THR A 12 1.56 -25.98 -45.93
N GLY A 13 2.00 -25.40 -44.80
CA GLY A 13 1.26 -24.34 -44.11
C GLY A 13 -0.05 -24.79 -43.44
N LEU A 14 -0.44 -26.07 -43.57
CA LEU A 14 -1.66 -26.65 -42.99
C LEU A 14 -1.67 -26.53 -41.46
N ALA A 15 -0.53 -26.68 -40.78
CA ALA A 15 -0.45 -26.47 -39.33
C ALA A 15 -0.80 -25.02 -38.91
N THR A 16 -0.50 -24.03 -39.77
CA THR A 16 -0.85 -22.62 -39.55
C THR A 16 -2.32 -22.38 -39.83
N ILE A 17 -2.87 -23.02 -40.86
CA ILE A 17 -4.29 -22.96 -41.23
C ILE A 17 -5.16 -23.62 -40.17
N ASP A 18 -4.82 -24.82 -39.70
CA ASP A 18 -5.52 -25.51 -38.61
C ASP A 18 -5.46 -24.70 -37.32
N ARG A 19 -4.29 -24.15 -36.97
CA ARG A 19 -4.16 -23.26 -35.80
C ARG A 19 -5.01 -21.99 -35.96
N ALA A 20 -5.11 -21.43 -37.16
CA ALA A 20 -5.95 -20.27 -37.45
C ALA A 20 -7.45 -20.63 -37.45
N LEU A 21 -7.82 -21.82 -37.91
CA LEU A 21 -9.19 -22.35 -37.90
C LEU A 21 -9.66 -22.65 -36.48
N LEU A 22 -8.83 -23.29 -35.67
CA LEU A 22 -9.07 -23.49 -34.23
C LEU A 22 -9.23 -22.12 -33.53
N ALA A 23 -8.31 -21.18 -33.78
CA ALA A 23 -8.41 -19.83 -33.23
C ALA A 23 -9.62 -19.02 -33.74
N ARG A 24 -10.18 -19.37 -34.91
CA ARG A 24 -11.38 -18.76 -35.50
C ARG A 24 -12.66 -19.42 -34.99
N ALA A 25 -12.66 -20.73 -34.77
CA ALA A 25 -13.75 -21.49 -34.17
C ALA A 25 -14.00 -21.08 -32.72
N GLU A 26 -12.94 -20.70 -31.99
CA GLU A 26 -13.00 -20.20 -30.61
C GLU A 26 -13.56 -18.77 -30.48
N LYS A 27 -13.55 -17.96 -31.55
CA LYS A 27 -14.12 -16.61 -31.50
C LYS A 27 -15.65 -16.70 -31.66
N PRO A 28 -16.44 -16.08 -30.76
CA PRO A 28 -17.89 -16.15 -30.87
C PRO A 28 -18.34 -15.50 -32.19
N ARG A 29 -19.30 -16.14 -32.84
CA ARG A 29 -19.99 -15.62 -34.03
C ARG A 29 -20.96 -14.47 -33.71
N VAL A 30 -21.09 -14.10 -32.43
CA VAL A 30 -22.09 -13.17 -31.90
C VAL A 30 -21.40 -11.87 -31.49
N LYS A 31 -22.07 -10.73 -31.69
CA LYS A 31 -21.56 -9.42 -31.28
C LYS A 31 -21.38 -9.35 -29.76
N VAL A 32 -20.14 -9.14 -29.33
CA VAL A 32 -19.78 -8.97 -27.91
C VAL A 32 -19.23 -7.58 -27.68
N TRP A 33 -19.38 -7.07 -26.45
CA TRP A 33 -18.74 -5.84 -26.01
C TRP A 33 -17.21 -5.95 -26.11
N ALA A 34 -16.58 -4.91 -26.63
CA ALA A 34 -15.13 -4.83 -26.78
C ALA A 34 -14.41 -5.07 -25.45
N GLY A 35 -13.33 -5.86 -25.47
CA GLY A 35 -12.53 -6.21 -24.29
C GLY A 35 -13.14 -7.30 -23.40
N SER A 36 -14.31 -7.85 -23.73
CA SER A 36 -14.85 -9.02 -23.04
C SER A 36 -14.11 -10.29 -23.47
N ILE A 37 -13.91 -11.21 -22.53
CA ILE A 37 -13.12 -12.42 -22.73
C ILE A 37 -14.02 -13.65 -22.62
N ALA A 38 -13.88 -14.59 -23.55
CA ALA A 38 -14.56 -15.88 -23.45
C ALA A 38 -13.97 -16.71 -22.30
N VAL A 39 -14.81 -17.41 -21.55
CA VAL A 39 -14.37 -18.37 -20.53
C VAL A 39 -13.42 -19.39 -21.16
N GLY A 40 -12.25 -19.61 -20.55
CA GLY A 40 -11.18 -20.48 -21.06
C GLY A 40 -10.10 -19.77 -21.88
N HIS A 41 -10.34 -18.55 -22.38
CA HIS A 41 -9.40 -17.78 -23.21
C HIS A 41 -8.63 -16.69 -22.47
N GLU A 42 -8.65 -16.70 -21.15
CA GLU A 42 -8.17 -15.59 -20.35
C GLU A 42 -6.64 -15.52 -20.25
N LYS A 43 -5.95 -16.65 -20.39
CA LYS A 43 -4.49 -16.69 -20.58
C LYS A 43 -4.07 -15.94 -21.85
N ARG A 44 -4.82 -16.12 -22.94
CA ARG A 44 -4.56 -15.46 -24.24
C ARG A 44 -4.76 -13.94 -24.14
N ALA A 45 -5.78 -13.51 -23.41
CA ALA A 45 -6.05 -12.10 -23.15
C ALA A 45 -5.08 -11.45 -22.14
N LYS A 46 -4.08 -12.20 -21.62
CA LYS A 46 -3.18 -11.76 -20.53
C LYS A 46 -3.96 -11.21 -19.33
N ALA A 47 -5.15 -11.77 -19.09
CA ALA A 47 -5.97 -11.42 -17.94
C ALA A 47 -5.34 -11.97 -16.65
N TYR A 48 -4.54 -13.03 -16.75
CA TYR A 48 -3.72 -13.52 -15.64
C TYR A 48 -2.27 -13.20 -15.86
N THR A 49 -1.64 -12.71 -14.79
CA THR A 49 -0.20 -12.70 -14.66
C THR A 49 0.10 -13.56 -13.44
N PRO A 50 0.89 -14.65 -13.58
CA PRO A 50 1.29 -15.47 -12.44
C PRO A 50 1.95 -14.59 -11.38
N ILE A 51 1.52 -14.76 -10.14
CA ILE A 51 2.11 -14.07 -9.00
C ILE A 51 3.20 -14.99 -8.46
N ARG A 52 4.45 -14.53 -8.51
CA ARG A 52 5.61 -15.40 -8.22
C ARG A 52 5.51 -16.11 -6.88
N ASN A 53 5.05 -15.40 -5.84
CA ASN A 53 4.90 -15.97 -4.50
C ASN A 53 3.93 -15.16 -3.62
N ALA A 54 3.43 -15.81 -2.55
CA ALA A 54 2.61 -15.17 -1.53
C ALA A 54 3.36 -14.02 -0.80
N ARG A 55 4.69 -14.08 -0.77
CA ARG A 55 5.53 -12.99 -0.24
C ARG A 55 5.33 -11.69 -1.03
N GLN A 56 5.42 -11.74 -2.36
CA GLN A 56 5.21 -10.58 -3.23
C GLN A 56 3.83 -9.97 -3.02
N MET A 57 2.80 -10.82 -2.83
CA MET A 57 1.45 -10.36 -2.50
C MET A 57 1.38 -9.63 -1.16
N ARG A 58 2.01 -10.18 -0.11
CA ARG A 58 2.12 -9.50 1.20
C ARG A 58 2.84 -8.16 1.09
N GLU A 59 3.96 -8.11 0.37
CA GLU A 59 4.70 -6.88 0.13
C GLU A 59 3.84 -5.84 -0.63
N MET A 60 3.01 -6.28 -1.57
CA MET A 60 2.06 -5.43 -2.27
C MET A 60 0.95 -4.90 -1.37
N ILE A 61 0.36 -5.75 -0.51
CA ILE A 61 -0.66 -5.34 0.47
C ILE A 61 -0.10 -4.26 1.40
N GLU A 62 1.09 -4.50 1.94
CA GLU A 62 1.78 -3.53 2.80
C GLU A 62 2.11 -2.25 2.03
N ALA A 63 2.57 -2.34 0.78
CA ALA A 63 2.79 -1.17 -0.07
C ALA A 63 1.50 -0.36 -0.29
N ALA A 64 0.37 -1.04 -0.52
CA ALA A 64 -0.93 -0.41 -0.71
C ALA A 64 -1.40 0.31 0.56
N LYS A 65 -1.22 -0.31 1.75
CA LYS A 65 -1.51 0.32 3.05
C LYS A 65 -0.68 1.59 3.26
N LEU A 66 0.62 1.54 2.93
CA LEU A 66 1.49 2.71 3.04
C LEU A 66 1.11 3.81 2.06
N TYR A 67 0.78 3.43 0.82
CA TYR A 67 0.33 4.37 -0.19
C TYR A 67 -0.97 5.06 0.23
N GLU A 68 -1.93 4.32 0.79
CA GLU A 68 -3.14 4.88 1.39
C GLU A 68 -2.79 5.86 2.52
N ARG A 69 -1.89 5.49 3.44
CA ARG A 69 -1.47 6.37 4.54
C ARG A 69 -0.80 7.65 4.04
N GLN A 70 0.10 7.55 3.07
CA GLN A 70 0.80 8.68 2.47
C GLN A 70 -0.17 9.63 1.75
N THR A 71 -1.07 9.09 0.93
CA THR A 71 -2.05 9.89 0.20
C THR A 71 -3.08 10.52 1.14
N LEU A 72 -3.48 9.82 2.22
CA LEU A 72 -4.33 10.38 3.27
C LEU A 72 -3.65 11.56 3.97
N ALA A 73 -2.37 11.43 4.34
CA ALA A 73 -1.62 12.50 4.99
C ALA A 73 -1.53 13.75 4.08
N GLN A 74 -1.20 13.56 2.80
CA GLN A 74 -1.15 14.64 1.80
C GLN A 74 -2.51 15.33 1.64
N ARG A 75 -3.59 14.54 1.50
CA ARG A 75 -4.95 15.10 1.34
C ARG A 75 -5.43 15.84 2.57
N ARG A 76 -5.02 15.42 3.78
CA ARG A 76 -5.36 16.13 5.03
C ARG A 76 -4.74 17.52 5.11
N THR A 77 -3.59 17.75 4.47
CA THR A 77 -2.98 19.08 4.37
C THR A 77 -3.86 20.05 3.58
N THR A 78 -4.48 19.60 2.49
CA THR A 78 -5.36 20.44 1.64
C THR A 78 -6.80 20.49 2.15
N THR A 79 -7.34 19.34 2.58
CA THR A 79 -8.74 19.20 3.01
C THR A 79 -8.77 18.57 4.39
N PRO A 80 -8.88 19.40 5.45
CA PRO A 80 -9.04 18.92 6.82
C PRO A 80 -10.25 17.98 6.93
N ARG A 81 -10.14 16.94 7.78
CA ARG A 81 -11.18 15.93 8.07
C ARG A 81 -11.46 14.87 7.00
N ILE A 82 -10.68 14.78 5.93
CA ILE A 82 -10.81 13.66 5.00
C ILE A 82 -10.46 12.33 5.70
N ARG A 83 -11.30 11.31 5.47
CA ARG A 83 -11.20 10.00 6.12
C ARG A 83 -10.38 8.98 5.33
N ASN A 84 -10.39 9.09 4.00
CA ASN A 84 -9.76 8.13 3.09
C ASN A 84 -8.71 8.83 2.22
N GLY A 85 -7.61 8.12 1.96
CA GLY A 85 -6.62 8.43 0.95
C GLY A 85 -7.12 8.07 -0.45
N ALA A 86 -6.20 7.68 -1.33
CA ALA A 86 -6.51 7.40 -2.73
C ALA A 86 -7.42 6.17 -2.92
N ILE A 87 -7.23 5.13 -2.11
CA ILE A 87 -7.88 3.82 -2.27
C ILE A 87 -9.03 3.65 -1.25
N GLY A 88 -8.84 4.14 -0.03
CA GLY A 88 -9.74 3.96 1.10
C GLY A 88 -9.58 2.61 1.80
N GLN A 89 -10.08 2.54 3.05
CA GLN A 89 -10.06 1.32 3.87
C GLN A 89 -10.76 0.14 3.19
N ALA A 90 -11.89 0.40 2.51
CA ALA A 90 -12.63 -0.62 1.77
C ALA A 90 -11.79 -1.25 0.64
N GLY A 91 -10.96 -0.45 -0.05
CA GLY A 91 -10.10 -0.98 -1.10
C GLY A 91 -8.98 -1.88 -0.54
N ILE A 92 -8.42 -1.55 0.63
CA ILE A 92 -7.46 -2.42 1.33
C ILE A 92 -8.11 -3.77 1.67
N GLN A 93 -9.30 -3.76 2.27
CA GLN A 93 -10.03 -5.00 2.61
C GLN A 93 -10.29 -5.88 1.37
N ILE A 94 -10.67 -5.26 0.25
CA ILE A 94 -10.88 -5.98 -1.01
C ILE A 94 -9.57 -6.58 -1.52
N ILE A 95 -8.45 -5.86 -1.49
CA ILE A 95 -7.15 -6.42 -1.87
C ILE A 95 -6.82 -7.64 -1.00
N GLU A 96 -6.97 -7.53 0.32
CA GLU A 96 -6.69 -8.62 1.27
C GLU A 96 -7.59 -9.84 1.03
N PHE A 97 -8.87 -9.61 0.75
CA PHE A 97 -9.80 -10.68 0.38
C PHE A 97 -9.39 -11.36 -0.94
N LEU A 98 -9.14 -10.59 -1.99
CA LEU A 98 -8.76 -11.11 -3.30
C LEU A 98 -7.42 -11.88 -3.24
N ALA A 99 -6.48 -11.42 -2.43
CA ALA A 99 -5.22 -12.10 -2.16
C ALA A 99 -5.38 -13.46 -1.46
N ARG A 100 -6.48 -13.66 -0.72
CA ARG A 100 -6.81 -14.96 -0.11
C ARG A 100 -7.42 -15.93 -1.12
N VAL A 101 -8.18 -15.42 -2.08
CA VAL A 101 -8.94 -16.22 -3.07
C VAL A 101 -8.10 -16.58 -4.30
N ILE A 102 -7.07 -15.80 -4.61
CA ILE A 102 -6.28 -15.99 -5.84
C ILE A 102 -5.53 -17.32 -5.86
N ASP A 103 -5.54 -17.98 -7.02
CA ASP A 103 -4.60 -19.06 -7.31
C ASP A 103 -3.25 -18.46 -7.72
N TYR A 104 -2.23 -18.62 -6.86
CA TYR A 104 -0.90 -18.07 -7.09
C TYR A 104 -0.18 -18.71 -8.29
N SER A 105 -0.46 -19.97 -8.60
CA SER A 105 0.24 -20.68 -9.68
C SER A 105 -0.15 -20.13 -11.05
N THR A 106 -1.45 -19.89 -11.26
CA THR A 106 -2.00 -19.43 -12.53
C THR A 106 -2.24 -17.93 -12.56
N GLY A 107 -2.46 -17.29 -11.40
CA GLY A 107 -2.96 -15.92 -11.28
C GLY A 107 -4.47 -15.81 -11.53
N ALA A 108 -5.19 -16.93 -11.55
CA ALA A 108 -6.63 -16.97 -11.81
C ALA A 108 -7.44 -16.41 -10.63
N LEU A 109 -8.39 -15.52 -10.93
CA LEU A 109 -9.22 -14.84 -9.93
C LEU A 109 -10.60 -14.45 -10.50
N PHE A 110 -11.65 -15.18 -10.10
CA PHE A 110 -13.05 -15.01 -10.58
C PHE A 110 -14.13 -14.83 -9.51
N PRO A 111 -13.87 -14.11 -8.41
CA PRO A 111 -14.92 -13.90 -7.42
C PRO A 111 -16.08 -13.14 -8.05
N SER A 112 -17.31 -13.56 -7.75
CA SER A 112 -18.49 -12.76 -8.09
C SER A 112 -18.52 -11.50 -7.22
N LEU A 113 -19.27 -10.48 -7.63
CA LEU A 113 -19.44 -9.29 -6.80
C LEU A 113 -20.05 -9.65 -5.42
N HIS A 114 -20.97 -10.61 -5.40
CA HIS A 114 -21.57 -11.13 -4.17
C HIS A 114 -20.52 -11.84 -3.29
N THR A 115 -19.64 -12.63 -3.88
CA THR A 115 -18.54 -13.30 -3.15
C THR A 115 -17.61 -12.30 -2.49
N ILE A 116 -17.31 -11.16 -3.15
CA ILE A 116 -16.52 -10.07 -2.56
C ILE A 116 -17.28 -9.42 -1.41
N MET A 117 -18.59 -9.18 -1.58
CA MET A 117 -19.43 -8.61 -0.53
C MET A 117 -19.46 -9.50 0.70
N ASP A 118 -19.74 -10.81 0.55
CA ASP A 118 -19.78 -11.76 1.66
C ASP A 118 -18.42 -11.87 2.36
N GLY A 119 -17.34 -11.91 1.57
CA GLY A 119 -15.98 -12.06 2.08
C GLY A 119 -15.43 -10.82 2.80
N THR A 120 -16.01 -9.64 2.56
CA THR A 120 -15.57 -8.37 3.16
C THR A 120 -16.60 -7.76 4.11
N GLY A 121 -17.85 -8.20 4.08
CA GLY A 121 -18.97 -7.57 4.79
C GLY A 121 -19.35 -6.19 4.24
N LEU A 122 -18.85 -5.80 3.07
CA LEU A 122 -19.10 -4.48 2.47
C LEU A 122 -20.37 -4.46 1.63
N SER A 123 -21.05 -3.32 1.61
CA SER A 123 -22.20 -3.12 0.71
C SER A 123 -21.76 -3.10 -0.76
N LYS A 124 -22.68 -3.49 -1.66
CA LYS A 124 -22.44 -3.52 -3.12
C LYS A 124 -21.84 -2.21 -3.65
N ASN A 125 -22.43 -1.07 -3.25
CA ASN A 125 -21.98 0.25 -3.69
C ASN A 125 -20.57 0.57 -3.18
N CYS A 126 -20.25 0.19 -1.95
CA CYS A 126 -18.92 0.35 -1.38
C CYS A 126 -17.89 -0.47 -2.17
N VAL A 127 -18.20 -1.73 -2.49
CA VAL A 127 -17.33 -2.61 -3.30
C VAL A 127 -17.11 -2.03 -4.69
N VAL A 128 -18.16 -1.59 -5.38
CA VAL A 128 -18.04 -1.02 -6.73
C VAL A 128 -17.18 0.26 -6.72
N GLN A 129 -17.41 1.16 -5.77
CA GLN A 129 -16.60 2.39 -5.65
C GLN A 129 -15.14 2.09 -5.30
N ALA A 130 -14.90 1.17 -4.37
CA ALA A 130 -13.55 0.78 -3.97
C ALA A 130 -12.79 0.12 -5.13
N LEU A 131 -13.43 -0.78 -5.89
CA LEU A 131 -12.87 -1.35 -7.12
C LEU A 131 -12.53 -0.25 -8.13
N SER A 132 -13.41 0.74 -8.33
CA SER A 132 -13.10 1.89 -9.20
C SER A 132 -11.83 2.61 -8.76
N ARG A 133 -11.71 2.98 -7.48
CA ARG A 133 -10.51 3.64 -6.95
C ARG A 133 -9.25 2.79 -7.12
N LEU A 134 -9.35 1.49 -6.92
CA LEU A 134 -8.25 0.54 -7.12
C LEU A 134 -7.79 0.47 -8.58
N LYS A 135 -8.73 0.59 -9.52
CA LYS A 135 -8.45 0.65 -10.96
C LYS A 135 -7.80 1.98 -11.36
N ASP A 136 -8.29 3.09 -10.81
CA ASP A 136 -7.72 4.42 -11.03
C ASP A 136 -6.27 4.47 -10.50
N ALA A 137 -6.00 3.86 -9.34
CA ALA A 137 -4.67 3.70 -8.78
C ALA A 137 -3.77 2.69 -9.52
N ARG A 138 -4.30 2.03 -10.57
CA ARG A 138 -3.61 0.97 -11.35
C ARG A 138 -3.12 -0.20 -10.50
N ILE A 139 -3.84 -0.55 -9.44
CA ILE A 139 -3.51 -1.70 -8.57
C ILE A 139 -4.27 -2.94 -9.01
N ILE A 140 -5.52 -2.77 -9.41
CA ILE A 140 -6.35 -3.85 -9.94
C ILE A 140 -6.88 -3.45 -11.30
N ASP A 141 -7.03 -4.43 -12.18
CA ASP A 141 -7.81 -4.32 -13.40
C ASP A 141 -8.86 -5.43 -13.43
N TRP A 142 -9.90 -5.27 -14.22
CA TRP A 142 -10.88 -6.34 -14.43
C TRP A 142 -11.34 -6.43 -15.87
N PHE A 143 -11.65 -7.65 -16.24
CA PHE A 143 -12.16 -8.01 -17.55
C PHE A 143 -13.52 -8.65 -17.39
N ARG A 144 -14.45 -8.23 -18.26
CA ARG A 144 -15.75 -8.88 -18.35
C ARG A 144 -15.57 -10.24 -19.02
N ARG A 145 -16.20 -11.27 -18.45
CA ARG A 145 -16.18 -12.61 -19.02
C ARG A 145 -17.56 -13.01 -19.52
N TYR A 146 -17.57 -13.78 -20.58
CA TYR A 146 -18.79 -14.34 -21.15
C TYR A 146 -18.56 -15.79 -21.56
N GLU A 147 -19.66 -16.54 -21.57
CA GLU A 147 -19.69 -17.93 -22.01
C GLU A 147 -20.68 -18.03 -23.17
N PRO A 148 -20.28 -18.56 -24.34
CA PRO A 148 -21.22 -18.82 -25.42
C PRO A 148 -22.19 -19.92 -24.98
N VAL A 149 -23.49 -19.71 -25.21
CA VAL A 149 -24.48 -20.76 -24.98
C VAL A 149 -24.34 -21.76 -26.13
N PRO A 150 -24.13 -23.06 -25.85
CA PRO A 150 -23.97 -24.03 -26.92
C PRO A 150 -25.29 -24.22 -27.69
N ASP A 151 -25.20 -24.49 -28.99
CA ASP A 151 -26.36 -24.46 -29.90
C ASP A 151 -27.47 -25.46 -29.50
N HIS A 152 -27.12 -26.58 -28.85
CA HIS A 152 -28.10 -27.56 -28.36
C HIS A 152 -28.90 -27.09 -27.14
N ALA A 153 -28.40 -26.10 -26.39
CA ALA A 153 -29.08 -25.48 -25.25
C ALA A 153 -29.77 -24.15 -25.63
N ALA A 154 -29.48 -23.62 -26.82
CA ALA A 154 -30.08 -22.40 -27.33
C ALA A 154 -31.51 -22.69 -27.84
N GLN A 155 -32.51 -22.43 -27.01
CA GLN A 155 -33.92 -22.53 -27.42
C GLN A 155 -34.29 -21.33 -28.31
N GLY A 156 -34.49 -21.59 -29.60
CA GLY A 156 -35.00 -20.61 -30.58
C GLY A 156 -34.13 -19.36 -30.73
N ALA A 157 -34.77 -18.19 -30.75
CA ALA A 157 -34.12 -16.88 -30.92
C ALA A 157 -33.57 -16.28 -29.61
N GLY A 158 -33.26 -17.12 -28.61
CA GLY A 158 -32.79 -16.67 -27.30
C GLY A 158 -31.35 -16.11 -27.29
N PRO A 159 -30.93 -15.50 -26.16
CA PRO A 159 -29.57 -14.99 -25.99
C PRO A 159 -28.52 -16.08 -26.19
N ARG A 160 -27.59 -15.86 -27.12
CA ARG A 160 -26.51 -16.81 -27.45
C ARG A 160 -25.28 -16.70 -26.53
N ILE A 161 -25.33 -15.82 -25.54
CA ILE A 161 -24.21 -15.53 -24.63
C ILE A 161 -24.75 -15.43 -23.20
N LYS A 162 -24.08 -16.12 -22.27
CA LYS A 162 -24.29 -16.02 -20.84
C LYS A 162 -23.19 -15.18 -20.20
N GLN A 163 -23.57 -14.31 -19.25
CA GLN A 163 -22.61 -13.54 -18.47
C GLN A 163 -21.93 -14.45 -17.44
N ALA A 164 -20.60 -14.42 -17.40
CA ALA A 164 -19.79 -15.09 -16.38
C ALA A 164 -19.28 -14.08 -15.34
N THR A 165 -18.72 -14.59 -14.24
CA THR A 165 -18.05 -13.74 -13.24
C THR A 165 -16.82 -13.06 -13.85
N ASN A 166 -16.59 -11.80 -13.48
CA ASN A 166 -15.47 -11.02 -13.98
C ASN A 166 -14.13 -11.68 -13.63
N ALA A 167 -13.13 -11.48 -14.49
CA ALA A 167 -11.73 -11.77 -14.18
C ALA A 167 -11.10 -10.55 -13.54
N TYR A 168 -10.48 -10.72 -12.38
CA TYR A 168 -9.70 -9.67 -11.72
C TYR A 168 -8.21 -9.94 -11.90
N ARG A 169 -7.43 -8.87 -12.06
CA ARG A 169 -5.99 -8.93 -12.25
C ARG A 169 -5.30 -7.95 -11.33
N PHE A 170 -4.32 -8.42 -10.58
CA PHE A 170 -3.40 -7.53 -9.88
C PHE A 170 -2.39 -6.93 -10.86
N LEU A 171 -2.34 -5.61 -10.85
CA LEU A 171 -1.28 -4.84 -11.46
C LEU A 171 -0.25 -4.58 -10.35
N PHE A 172 1.03 -4.77 -10.65
CA PHE A 172 2.12 -4.44 -9.72
C PHE A 172 2.86 -3.17 -10.19
N PRO A 173 2.30 -1.97 -9.99
CA PRO A 173 2.97 -0.73 -10.36
C PRO A 173 4.36 -0.60 -9.75
N ALA A 174 5.28 -0.03 -10.53
CA ALA A 174 6.63 0.26 -10.06
C ALA A 174 6.64 1.20 -8.84
N PHE A 175 5.67 2.11 -8.71
CA PHE A 175 5.60 3.04 -7.58
C PHE A 175 5.34 2.33 -6.24
N LEU A 176 4.47 1.30 -6.20
CA LEU A 176 4.23 0.52 -4.98
C LEU A 176 5.49 -0.22 -4.55
N SER A 177 6.22 -0.78 -5.51
CA SER A 177 7.51 -1.45 -5.24
C SER A 177 8.53 -0.47 -4.65
N LYS A 178 8.58 0.78 -5.15
CA LYS A 178 9.45 1.84 -4.62
C LYS A 178 9.07 2.23 -3.19
N ILE A 179 7.77 2.38 -2.90
CA ILE A 179 7.28 2.70 -1.54
C ILE A 179 7.69 1.60 -0.56
N PHE A 180 7.48 0.33 -0.92
CA PHE A 180 7.84 -0.78 -0.07
C PHE A 180 9.36 -0.91 0.13
N ALA A 181 10.14 -0.76 -0.95
CA ALA A 181 11.60 -0.78 -0.86
C ALA A 181 12.15 0.38 -0.02
N ALA A 182 11.52 1.56 -0.07
CA ALA A 182 11.87 2.69 0.79
C ALA A 182 11.57 2.39 2.26
N ARG A 183 10.41 1.79 2.57
CA ARG A 183 10.10 1.31 3.93
C ARG A 183 11.13 0.30 4.41
N ARG A 184 11.44 -0.71 3.60
CA ARG A 184 12.39 -1.78 3.98
C ARG A 184 13.77 -1.20 4.33
N ARG A 185 14.24 -0.21 3.57
CA ARG A 185 15.52 0.48 3.82
C ARG A 185 15.52 1.31 5.10
N ARG A 186 14.42 2.02 5.39
CA ARG A 186 14.31 2.87 6.58
C ARG A 186 14.02 2.08 7.86
N GLY A 187 13.56 0.83 7.74
CA GLY A 187 13.10 0.03 8.88
C GLY A 187 11.70 0.42 9.34
N VAL A 188 11.05 -0.47 10.10
CA VAL A 188 9.67 -0.24 10.59
C VAL A 188 9.62 0.92 11.61
N ALA A 189 10.71 1.13 12.35
CA ALA A 189 10.85 2.22 13.32
C ALA A 189 10.88 3.63 12.71
N ALA A 190 11.05 3.75 11.39
CA ALA A 190 11.09 5.04 10.70
C ALA A 190 9.73 5.53 10.21
N ASP A 191 8.65 4.80 10.50
CA ASP A 191 7.32 5.34 10.33
C ASP A 191 7.09 6.49 11.31
N PRO A 192 6.54 7.63 10.87
CA PRO A 192 6.15 8.67 11.80
C PRO A 192 5.16 8.07 12.81
N ALA A 193 5.46 8.24 14.09
CA ALA A 193 4.57 7.84 15.18
C ALA A 193 3.17 8.46 14.97
N PRO A 194 2.11 7.84 15.52
CA PRO A 194 0.78 8.46 15.55
C PRO A 194 0.86 9.92 16.03
N ALA A 195 0.04 10.81 15.46
CA ALA A 195 0.12 12.24 15.77
C ALA A 195 -0.01 12.55 17.28
N CYS A 196 -0.77 11.75 18.03
CA CYS A 196 -0.86 11.87 19.49
C CYS A 196 0.45 11.50 20.21
N GLU A 197 1.17 10.47 19.74
CA GLU A 197 2.48 10.11 20.26
C GLU A 197 3.54 11.13 19.85
N GLN A 198 3.47 11.65 18.62
CA GLN A 198 4.34 12.75 18.19
C GLN A 198 4.14 13.99 19.06
N TYR A 199 2.89 14.37 19.32
CA TYR A 199 2.58 15.48 20.21
C TYR A 199 3.07 15.21 21.63
N ARG A 200 2.87 13.99 22.16
CA ARG A 200 3.40 13.58 23.47
C ARG A 200 4.92 13.66 23.54
N GLN A 201 5.62 13.24 22.49
CA GLN A 201 7.09 13.32 22.40
C GLN A 201 7.57 14.78 22.35
N ILE A 202 6.87 15.63 21.59
CA ILE A 202 7.16 17.06 21.51
C ILE A 202 6.93 17.72 22.88
N GLU A 203 5.80 17.45 23.54
CA GLU A 203 5.53 17.97 24.88
C GLU A 203 6.53 17.44 25.91
N ALA A 204 6.85 16.14 25.91
CA ALA A 204 7.86 15.59 26.80
C ALA A 204 9.25 16.20 26.57
N ALA A 205 9.61 16.49 25.31
CA ALA A 205 10.85 17.18 24.99
C ALA A 205 10.85 18.63 25.50
N ARG A 206 9.70 19.33 25.37
CA ARG A 206 9.52 20.68 25.93
C ARG A 206 9.57 20.68 27.45
N ASP A 207 8.96 19.70 28.10
CA ASP A 207 8.98 19.55 29.56
C ASP A 207 10.39 19.26 30.06
N MET A 208 11.14 18.40 29.35
CA MET A 208 12.56 18.15 29.60
C MET A 208 13.40 19.43 29.42
N GLU A 209 13.12 20.24 28.39
CA GLU A 209 13.77 21.54 28.18
C GLU A 209 13.49 22.50 29.34
N ARG A 210 12.23 22.62 29.78
CA ARG A 210 11.87 23.44 30.96
C ARG A 210 12.53 22.95 32.23
N MET A 211 12.61 21.63 32.43
CA MET A 211 13.33 21.05 33.56
C MET A 211 14.81 21.43 33.49
N ARG A 212 15.44 21.32 32.31
CA ARG A 212 16.83 21.72 32.06
C ARG A 212 17.10 23.20 32.35
N ASP A 213 16.18 24.09 31.99
CA ASP A 213 16.32 25.52 32.29
C ASP A 213 16.26 25.84 33.80
N GLN A 214 15.67 24.94 34.60
CA GLN A 214 15.59 25.07 36.06
C GLN A 214 16.78 24.44 36.79
N LEU A 215 17.59 23.63 36.10
CA LEU A 215 18.78 23.03 36.70
C LEU A 215 19.85 24.10 36.91
N PRO A 216 20.54 24.10 38.07
CA PRO A 216 21.67 24.99 38.29
C PRO A 216 22.79 24.67 37.28
N LEU A 217 23.62 25.66 36.96
CA LEU A 217 24.56 25.62 35.85
C LEU A 217 25.56 24.45 35.96
N TRP A 218 25.85 24.04 37.20
CA TRP A 218 26.75 22.93 37.49
C TRP A 218 26.14 21.53 37.34
N GLU A 219 24.82 21.37 37.33
CA GLU A 219 24.16 20.09 37.05
C GLU A 219 23.93 19.86 35.55
N LEU A 220 23.70 20.95 34.79
CA LEU A 220 23.55 20.93 33.32
C LEU A 220 24.72 20.27 32.60
N THR A 221 25.93 20.50 33.09
CA THR A 221 27.18 20.03 32.47
C THR A 221 27.41 18.53 32.64
N ARG A 222 26.82 17.90 33.67
CA ARG A 222 26.95 16.46 33.95
C ARG A 222 26.10 15.55 33.05
N GLU A 223 25.06 16.10 32.41
CA GLU A 223 24.20 15.31 31.51
C GLU A 223 24.83 15.03 30.15
N GLU A 224 25.87 15.77 29.73
CA GLU A 224 26.56 15.55 28.47
C GLU A 224 27.51 14.34 28.55
N ARG A 225 26.96 13.19 28.17
CA ARG A 225 27.57 11.85 28.34
C ARG A 225 28.93 11.64 27.64
N ASP A 226 29.28 12.46 26.66
CA ASP A 226 30.41 12.19 25.76
C ASP A 226 31.77 12.71 26.27
N LYS A 227 31.82 13.58 27.30
CA LYS A 227 33.09 14.15 27.81
C LYS A 227 33.07 14.40 29.32
N ARG A 228 33.12 13.31 30.10
CA ARG A 228 33.07 13.35 31.59
C ARG A 228 34.07 14.33 32.22
N GLU A 229 35.32 14.37 31.75
CA GLU A 229 36.34 15.25 32.34
C GLU A 229 36.05 16.75 32.12
N LEU A 230 35.53 17.10 30.94
CA LEU A 230 35.14 18.46 30.62
C LEU A 230 33.85 18.86 31.36
N ALA A 231 32.92 17.92 31.52
CA ALA A 231 31.71 18.09 32.31
C ALA A 231 32.03 18.40 33.78
N ASP A 232 32.96 17.68 34.40
CA ASP A 232 33.35 17.93 35.80
C ASP A 232 34.03 19.29 35.99
N ILE A 233 34.87 19.71 35.04
CA ILE A 233 35.51 21.03 35.07
C ILE A 233 34.46 22.14 34.93
N LEU A 234 33.55 22.03 33.97
CA LEU A 234 32.48 23.02 33.78
C LEU A 234 31.49 23.03 34.95
N ALA A 235 31.23 21.88 35.59
CA ALA A 235 30.44 21.81 36.81
C ALA A 235 31.10 22.59 37.96
N SER A 236 32.40 22.40 38.17
CA SER A 236 33.14 23.13 39.21
C SER A 236 33.14 24.65 38.95
N LEU A 237 33.26 25.06 37.69
CA LEU A 237 33.18 26.47 37.29
C LEU A 237 31.77 27.04 37.54
N GLY A 238 30.72 26.29 37.21
CA GLY A 238 29.34 26.69 37.48
C GLY A 238 29.06 26.90 38.97
N GLN A 239 29.55 26.01 39.84
CA GLN A 239 29.43 26.16 41.29
C GLN A 239 30.12 27.42 41.81
N ALA A 240 31.30 27.73 41.28
CA ALA A 240 32.05 28.93 41.67
C ALA A 240 31.37 30.23 41.25
N ILE A 241 30.76 30.27 40.05
CA ILE A 241 30.03 31.44 39.57
C ILE A 241 28.79 31.70 40.43
N GLU A 242 27.97 30.66 40.68
CA GLU A 242 26.77 30.81 41.51
C GLU A 242 27.07 31.19 42.96
N ALA A 243 28.14 30.66 43.55
CA ALA A 243 28.58 31.04 44.89
C ALA A 243 28.91 32.54 44.95
N LYS A 244 29.64 33.04 43.96
CA LYS A 244 30.01 34.45 43.85
C LYS A 244 28.80 35.37 43.63
N GLU A 245 27.83 34.95 42.83
CA GLU A 245 26.60 35.71 42.62
C GLU A 245 25.78 35.82 43.91
N ARG A 246 25.62 34.71 44.67
CA ARG A 246 24.93 34.74 45.98
C ARG A 246 25.60 35.68 46.97
N GLU A 247 26.93 35.69 47.04
CA GLU A 247 27.69 36.59 47.90
C GLU A 247 27.48 38.06 47.49
N SER A 248 27.43 38.35 46.19
CA SER A 248 27.17 39.70 45.68
C SER A 248 25.75 40.19 46.02
N SER A 249 24.74 39.33 45.86
CA SER A 249 23.35 39.64 46.18
C SER A 249 23.15 39.86 47.69
N ALA A 250 23.79 39.03 48.53
CA ALA A 250 23.76 39.21 50.00
C ALA A 250 24.44 40.51 50.43
N SER A 251 25.52 40.92 49.75
CA SER A 251 26.19 42.19 50.02
C SER A 251 25.37 43.41 49.60
N GLU A 252 24.59 43.33 48.50
CA GLU A 252 23.70 44.40 48.06
C GLU A 252 22.47 44.55 48.96
N ASP A 253 21.88 43.43 49.39
CA ASP A 253 20.72 43.43 50.28
C ASP A 253 21.08 43.96 51.68
N ASN A 254 22.28 43.65 52.15
CA ASN A 254 22.84 44.24 53.37
C ASN A 254 23.04 45.76 53.22
N ARG A 255 23.54 46.23 52.06
CA ARG A 255 23.65 47.69 51.77
C ARG A 255 22.30 48.40 51.75
N ARG A 256 21.24 47.78 51.23
CA ARG A 256 19.88 48.37 51.21
C ARG A 256 19.23 48.40 52.60
N ARG A 257 19.55 47.44 53.47
CA ARG A 257 19.03 47.37 54.84
C ARG A 257 19.51 48.50 55.76
N TYR A 258 20.61 49.17 55.41
CA TYR A 258 21.14 50.34 56.10
C TYR A 258 20.69 51.69 55.52
N LEU A 259 19.75 51.69 54.55
CA LEU A 259 19.25 52.90 53.87
C LEU A 259 17.79 53.26 54.23
N TYR A 260 17.23 52.68 55.30
CA TYR A 260 15.95 53.08 55.92
C TYR A 260 16.13 53.48 57.38
#